data_AF-A0A0F5I4K5-F1
#
_entry.id   AF-A0A0F5I4K5-F1
#
_cell.length_a   1.000
_cell.length_b   1.000
_cell.length_c   1.000
_cell.angle_alpha   90.00
_cell.angle_beta   90.00
_cell.angle_gamma   90.00
#
_symmetry.space_group_name_H-M   'P 1'
#
loop_
_entity.id
_entity.type
_entity.pdbx_description
1 polymer ?
#
loop_
_entity_poly.entity_id
_entity_poly.type
_entity_poly.pdbx_seq_one_letter_code
_entity_poly.pdbx_strand_id
1 'polypeptide(L)'
;MAGKPELQNQEMILVLDFGSQYNQLITRRIREFGVYSELHPHTLTAAEVKEMNPAGIIFSGGPNSVYADNAFHCDEDIFELDVPILGICYGMQLMTKHFGGKVEKASHREYGKAAIQVEKESTIFKGLPSEQVVWMSHGDLVTAAPEGFTVDATNPSCPIASMSNEEKKRYAVQFHPEVKHSVYGNELLKNFVFEACGCKGDWSMENFIEVETEKIRQIVGDKKVLCALSGGVDSSVVAVLIHKAIGDQLTCIFVDHGLLRKGEADDVMETFAQGFNMNVIKVDAKDRFLNKLKGVSDPEQKRKIIGNEFIYVFDDEATKLEGIEFLAQGTLYTDVIESGTATAQTIKSHHNVGGLPEDMQFKLIEPLNTLFKDEVRALGTELGIPDFIVWRQPFPGPGLGIRVLGEITEEKLEIVRESDAILREEVRLNGLEREIWQYFTVLPDIRSVGVMGDARTYDYTIGIRAVTSIDGMTSDWARIPWEVLEKISTRIVNEVSQINRVVYDITSKPPATIEWE
;
A
#
# COMPACT_ATOMS: atom_id res chain seq x y z
N MET A 1 -31.58 19.14 -11.08
CA MET A 1 -31.31 19.45 -12.49
C MET A 1 -29.81 19.56 -12.66
N ALA A 2 -29.28 18.85 -13.66
CA ALA A 2 -27.95 18.95 -14.28
C ALA A 2 -26.71 18.94 -13.36
N GLY A 3 -26.17 17.74 -13.14
CA GLY A 3 -24.80 17.51 -12.64
C GLY A 3 -24.25 16.21 -13.21
N LYS A 4 -23.77 16.24 -14.46
CA LYS A 4 -22.92 15.26 -15.17
C LYS A 4 -22.16 16.09 -16.23
N PRO A 5 -20.88 15.83 -16.61
CA PRO A 5 -20.41 14.51 -17.11
C PRO A 5 -18.86 14.28 -17.22
N GLU A 6 -18.00 14.49 -16.20
CA GLU A 6 -16.54 14.25 -16.42
C GLU A 6 -15.98 12.98 -15.75
N LEU A 7 -16.53 12.54 -14.62
CA LEU A 7 -16.08 11.31 -13.94
C LEU A 7 -16.55 10.00 -14.62
N GLN A 8 -17.60 10.06 -15.44
CA GLN A 8 -18.28 8.87 -15.98
C GLN A 8 -17.70 8.34 -17.30
N ASN A 9 -16.68 9.01 -17.85
CA ASN A 9 -16.08 8.69 -19.14
C ASN A 9 -14.71 8.01 -19.04
N GLN A 10 -14.26 7.69 -17.84
CA GLN A 10 -13.00 7.01 -17.66
C GLN A 10 -13.18 5.51 -17.85
N GLU A 11 -12.39 4.93 -18.77
CA GLU A 11 -12.40 3.50 -19.03
C GLU A 11 -11.88 2.75 -17.80
N MET A 12 -12.70 1.84 -17.28
CA MET A 12 -12.39 1.06 -16.09
C MET A 12 -12.49 -0.44 -16.39
N ILE A 13 -11.50 -1.20 -15.90
CA ILE A 13 -11.61 -2.66 -15.80
C ILE A 13 -12.02 -3.04 -14.39
N LEU A 14 -13.14 -3.75 -14.28
CA LEU A 14 -13.63 -4.29 -13.00
C LEU A 14 -13.01 -5.66 -12.74
N VAL A 15 -12.38 -5.85 -11.59
CA VAL A 15 -11.89 -7.16 -11.14
C VAL A 15 -12.79 -7.65 -10.02
N LEU A 16 -13.40 -8.83 -10.19
CA LEU A 16 -14.20 -9.47 -9.14
C LEU A 16 -13.35 -10.48 -8.38
N ASP A 17 -13.30 -10.31 -7.06
CA ASP A 17 -12.49 -11.08 -6.12
C ASP A 17 -13.17 -12.40 -5.72
N PHE A 18 -12.56 -13.53 -6.11
CA PHE A 18 -12.97 -14.88 -5.69
C PHE A 18 -11.97 -15.54 -4.71
N GLY A 19 -11.18 -14.74 -3.98
CA GLY A 19 -10.33 -15.15 -2.87
C GLY A 19 -8.88 -15.50 -3.22
N SER A 20 -8.40 -15.22 -4.43
CA SER A 20 -6.99 -15.44 -4.80
C SER A 20 -6.03 -14.43 -4.15
N GLN A 21 -4.88 -14.93 -3.73
CA GLN A 21 -3.77 -14.12 -3.20
C GLN A 21 -3.16 -13.15 -4.24
N TYR A 22 -3.48 -13.31 -5.53
CA TYR A 22 -2.90 -12.52 -6.62
C TYR A 22 -3.81 -11.41 -7.15
N ASN A 23 -5.00 -11.21 -6.59
CA ASN A 23 -6.00 -10.28 -7.14
C ASN A 23 -5.48 -8.85 -7.27
N GLN A 24 -4.72 -8.39 -6.28
CA GLN A 24 -4.09 -7.07 -6.30
C GLN A 24 -3.09 -6.90 -7.44
N LEU A 25 -2.43 -7.99 -7.86
CA LEU A 25 -1.51 -7.93 -9.00
C LEU A 25 -2.29 -7.70 -10.30
N ILE A 26 -3.49 -8.24 -10.44
CA ILE A 26 -4.34 -8.02 -11.63
C ILE A 26 -4.63 -6.54 -11.80
N THR A 27 -5.21 -5.89 -10.77
CA THR A 27 -5.53 -4.45 -10.81
C THR A 27 -4.27 -3.62 -11.04
N ARG A 28 -3.18 -3.97 -10.37
CA ARG A 28 -1.89 -3.30 -10.54
C ARG A 28 -1.38 -3.39 -11.99
N ARG A 29 -1.40 -4.56 -12.62
CA ARG A 29 -0.95 -4.72 -14.02
C ARG A 29 -1.77 -3.87 -14.98
N ILE A 30 -3.09 -3.82 -14.79
CA ILE A 30 -3.96 -3.01 -15.64
C ILE A 30 -3.62 -1.52 -15.52
N ARG A 31 -3.36 -1.04 -14.29
CA ARG A 31 -2.94 0.34 -14.05
C ARG A 31 -1.56 0.67 -14.61
N GLU A 32 -0.63 -0.27 -14.56
CA GLU A 32 0.68 -0.16 -15.23
C GLU A 32 0.53 -0.01 -16.76
N PHE A 33 -0.62 -0.36 -17.33
CA PHE A 33 -0.92 -0.15 -18.76
C PHE A 33 -1.57 1.21 -19.04
N GLY A 34 -1.85 2.03 -18.03
CA GLY A 34 -2.56 3.30 -18.19
C GLY A 34 -4.08 3.14 -18.25
N VAL A 35 -4.64 2.07 -17.69
CA VAL A 35 -6.10 1.88 -17.60
C VAL A 35 -6.51 1.77 -16.13
N TYR A 36 -7.58 2.47 -15.75
CA TYR A 36 -8.06 2.43 -14.39
C TYR A 36 -8.68 1.06 -14.07
N SER A 37 -8.51 0.59 -12.84
CA SER A 37 -9.11 -0.67 -12.42
C SER A 37 -9.42 -0.69 -10.93
N GLU A 38 -10.48 -1.42 -10.58
CA GLU A 38 -10.97 -1.60 -9.21
C GLU A 38 -11.20 -3.08 -8.92
N LEU A 39 -10.91 -3.49 -7.68
CA LEU A 39 -11.22 -4.81 -7.14
C LEU A 39 -12.46 -4.69 -6.28
N HIS A 40 -13.45 -5.51 -6.60
CA HIS A 40 -14.71 -5.57 -5.88
C HIS A 40 -15.02 -7.00 -5.45
N PRO A 41 -15.83 -7.19 -4.39
CA PRO A 41 -16.23 -8.53 -3.98
C PRO A 41 -17.05 -9.21 -5.09
N HIS A 42 -16.93 -10.53 -5.21
CA HIS A 42 -17.73 -11.33 -6.14
C HIS A 42 -19.25 -11.24 -5.92
N THR A 43 -19.71 -10.63 -4.82
CA THR A 43 -21.12 -10.46 -4.45
C THR A 43 -21.81 -9.28 -5.12
N LEU A 44 -21.09 -8.46 -5.91
CA LEU A 44 -21.73 -7.41 -6.69
C LEU A 44 -22.80 -7.98 -7.62
N THR A 45 -23.91 -7.26 -7.72
CA THR A 45 -25.02 -7.59 -8.62
C THR A 45 -24.74 -7.06 -10.03
N ALA A 46 -25.36 -7.67 -11.04
CA ALA A 46 -25.26 -7.20 -12.42
C ALA A 46 -25.76 -5.75 -12.59
N ALA A 47 -26.73 -5.33 -11.76
CA ALA A 47 -27.23 -3.96 -11.75
C ALA A 47 -26.16 -2.95 -11.27
N GLU A 48 -25.47 -3.26 -10.18
CA GLU A 48 -24.35 -2.43 -9.67
C GLU A 48 -23.21 -2.38 -10.68
N VAL A 49 -22.82 -3.54 -11.24
CA VAL A 49 -21.78 -3.61 -12.29
C VAL A 49 -22.16 -2.75 -13.50
N LYS A 50 -23.42 -2.79 -13.92
CA LYS A 50 -23.91 -1.97 -15.04
C LYS A 50 -23.88 -0.48 -14.72
N GLU A 51 -24.15 -0.08 -13.48
CA GLU A 51 -24.07 1.32 -13.05
C GLU A 51 -22.62 1.83 -13.07
N MET A 52 -21.66 0.98 -12.72
CA MET A 52 -20.23 1.29 -12.81
C MET A 52 -19.71 1.41 -14.26
N ASN A 53 -20.44 0.84 -15.23
CA ASN A 53 -20.14 0.93 -16.66
C ASN A 53 -18.68 0.52 -17.04
N PRO A 54 -18.19 -0.68 -16.64
CA PRO A 54 -16.84 -1.12 -16.96
C PRO A 54 -16.65 -1.39 -18.45
N ALA A 55 -15.45 -1.11 -18.96
CA ALA A 55 -15.03 -1.46 -20.31
C ALA A 55 -14.73 -2.97 -20.44
N GLY A 56 -14.41 -3.63 -19.33
CA GLY A 56 -14.11 -5.06 -19.26
C GLY A 56 -14.20 -5.58 -17.82
N ILE A 57 -14.46 -6.88 -17.67
CA ILE A 57 -14.56 -7.54 -16.37
C ILE A 57 -13.55 -8.69 -16.29
N ILE A 58 -12.83 -8.80 -15.17
CA ILE A 58 -11.95 -9.93 -14.90
C ILE A 58 -12.47 -10.69 -13.67
N PHE A 59 -12.77 -11.96 -13.84
CA PHE A 59 -13.07 -12.85 -12.72
C PHE A 59 -11.77 -13.47 -12.25
N SER A 60 -11.39 -13.16 -11.01
CA SER A 60 -10.11 -13.58 -10.48
C SER A 60 -10.07 -15.07 -10.12
N GLY A 61 -8.88 -15.54 -9.74
CA GLY A 61 -8.71 -16.87 -9.19
C GLY A 61 -9.30 -17.03 -7.79
N GLY A 62 -9.26 -18.25 -7.27
CA GLY A 62 -9.75 -18.56 -5.95
C GLY A 62 -9.21 -19.90 -5.45
N PRO A 63 -9.10 -20.10 -4.13
CA PRO A 63 -8.59 -21.36 -3.56
C PRO A 63 -9.64 -22.49 -3.56
N ASN A 64 -10.91 -22.14 -3.79
CA ASN A 64 -12.04 -23.05 -3.66
C ASN A 64 -12.30 -23.84 -4.94
N SER A 65 -13.06 -24.94 -4.80
CA SER A 65 -13.66 -25.66 -5.94
C SER A 65 -15.02 -25.05 -6.28
N VAL A 66 -15.37 -24.95 -7.56
CA VAL A 66 -16.67 -24.38 -8.02
C VAL A 66 -17.89 -25.27 -7.69
N TYR A 67 -17.66 -26.48 -7.19
CA TYR A 67 -18.72 -27.40 -6.72
C TYR A 67 -18.73 -27.61 -5.21
N ALA A 68 -17.85 -26.93 -4.46
CA ALA A 68 -17.91 -27.00 -3.00
C ALA A 68 -19.21 -26.34 -2.48
N ASP A 69 -19.73 -26.81 -1.35
CA ASP A 69 -20.97 -26.25 -0.75
C ASP A 69 -20.81 -24.77 -0.37
N ASN A 70 -19.58 -24.31 -0.14
CA ASN A 70 -19.20 -22.93 0.16
C ASN A 70 -18.46 -22.26 -1.02
N ALA A 71 -18.70 -22.72 -2.25
CA ALA A 71 -18.14 -22.10 -3.44
C ALA A 71 -18.57 -20.62 -3.54
N PHE A 72 -17.64 -19.78 -4.00
CA PHE A 72 -17.97 -18.39 -4.29
C PHE A 72 -18.72 -18.34 -5.62
N HIS A 73 -19.83 -17.61 -5.63
CA HIS A 73 -20.68 -17.41 -6.79
C HIS A 73 -20.78 -15.92 -7.10
N CYS A 74 -20.97 -15.59 -8.37
CA CYS A 74 -21.36 -14.23 -8.78
C CYS A 74 -22.83 -14.21 -9.20
N ASP A 75 -23.37 -13.01 -9.35
CA ASP A 75 -24.64 -12.81 -10.03
C ASP A 75 -24.50 -13.27 -11.50
N GLU A 76 -25.28 -14.29 -11.89
CA GLU A 76 -25.18 -14.91 -13.22
C GLU A 76 -25.54 -13.94 -14.34
N ASP A 77 -26.37 -12.92 -14.06
CA ASP A 77 -26.75 -11.89 -15.03
C ASP A 77 -25.54 -11.05 -15.49
N ILE A 78 -24.41 -11.09 -14.76
CA ILE A 78 -23.15 -10.46 -15.20
C ILE A 78 -22.66 -11.06 -16.52
N PHE A 79 -22.86 -12.38 -16.74
CA PHE A 79 -22.46 -13.04 -17.97
C PHE A 79 -23.29 -12.62 -19.19
N GLU A 80 -24.45 -11.99 -18.97
CA GLU A 80 -25.35 -11.48 -20.03
C GLU A 80 -25.08 -10.00 -20.37
N LEU A 81 -24.20 -9.32 -19.63
CA LEU A 81 -23.77 -7.96 -19.95
C LEU A 81 -22.96 -7.94 -21.25
N ASP A 82 -23.19 -6.94 -22.10
CA ASP A 82 -22.44 -6.73 -23.35
C ASP A 82 -21.07 -6.08 -23.08
N VAL A 83 -20.29 -6.70 -22.20
CA VAL A 83 -18.97 -6.28 -21.75
C VAL A 83 -18.04 -7.49 -21.84
N PRO A 84 -16.80 -7.37 -22.33
CA PRO A 84 -15.84 -8.47 -22.38
C PRO A 84 -15.51 -9.02 -20.98
N ILE A 85 -15.39 -10.35 -20.87
CA ILE A 85 -15.08 -11.01 -19.60
C ILE A 85 -13.86 -11.91 -19.76
N LEU A 86 -12.87 -11.78 -18.86
CA LEU A 86 -11.74 -12.68 -18.71
C LEU A 86 -11.85 -13.47 -17.40
N GLY A 87 -11.98 -14.79 -17.48
CA GLY A 87 -11.93 -15.68 -16.32
C GLY A 87 -10.52 -16.22 -16.07
N ILE A 88 -9.96 -16.00 -14.89
CA ILE A 88 -8.63 -16.51 -14.49
C ILE A 88 -8.81 -17.63 -13.46
N CYS A 89 -8.29 -18.82 -13.76
CA CYS A 89 -8.34 -20.00 -12.91
C CYS A 89 -9.77 -20.33 -12.40
N TYR A 90 -10.12 -19.92 -11.17
CA TYR A 90 -11.47 -20.08 -10.65
C TYR A 90 -12.53 -19.36 -11.50
N GLY A 91 -12.23 -18.15 -11.98
CA GLY A 91 -13.10 -17.43 -12.92
C GLY A 91 -13.36 -18.20 -14.21
N MET A 92 -12.36 -18.92 -14.74
CA MET A 92 -12.52 -19.82 -15.90
C MET A 92 -13.47 -20.97 -15.58
N GLN A 93 -13.37 -21.56 -14.38
CA GLN A 93 -14.21 -22.66 -13.95
C GLN A 93 -15.66 -22.22 -13.73
N LEU A 94 -15.87 -21.03 -13.15
CA LEU A 94 -17.20 -20.43 -13.01
C LEU A 94 -17.85 -20.19 -14.38
N MET A 95 -17.10 -19.58 -15.30
CA MET A 95 -17.56 -19.35 -16.67
C MET A 95 -17.92 -20.67 -17.37
N THR A 96 -17.07 -21.69 -17.22
CA THR A 96 -17.31 -23.04 -17.75
C THR A 96 -18.63 -23.61 -17.21
N LYS A 97 -18.83 -23.55 -15.89
CA LYS A 97 -20.01 -24.10 -15.23
C LYS A 97 -21.28 -23.38 -15.68
N HIS A 98 -21.25 -22.05 -15.77
CA HIS A 98 -22.40 -21.23 -16.17
C HIS A 98 -22.86 -21.57 -17.59
N PHE A 99 -21.94 -21.68 -18.56
CA PHE A 99 -22.28 -22.01 -19.95
C PHE A 99 -22.48 -23.52 -20.22
N GLY A 100 -22.53 -24.37 -19.19
CA GLY A 100 -22.83 -25.79 -19.33
C GLY A 100 -21.66 -26.68 -19.78
N GLY A 101 -20.42 -26.23 -19.63
CA GLY A 101 -19.23 -27.05 -19.79
C GLY A 101 -18.99 -27.99 -18.60
N LYS A 102 -17.83 -28.68 -18.59
CA LYS A 102 -17.50 -29.64 -17.53
C LYS A 102 -16.20 -29.27 -16.83
N VAL A 103 -16.29 -29.10 -15.51
CA VAL A 103 -15.15 -28.95 -14.59
C VAL A 103 -15.04 -30.23 -13.76
N GLU A 104 -13.84 -30.77 -13.62
CA GLU A 104 -13.55 -31.95 -12.81
C GLU A 104 -12.36 -31.70 -11.88
N LYS A 105 -12.31 -32.44 -10.78
CA LYS A 105 -11.17 -32.41 -9.87
C LYS A 105 -9.95 -33.01 -10.55
N ALA A 106 -8.83 -32.30 -10.56
CA ALA A 106 -7.61 -32.79 -11.17
C ALA A 106 -7.06 -34.00 -10.40
N SER A 107 -6.58 -35.02 -11.12
CA SER A 107 -5.91 -36.20 -10.51
C SER A 107 -4.57 -35.84 -9.86
N HIS A 108 -3.91 -34.81 -10.39
CA HIS A 108 -2.69 -34.21 -9.85
C HIS A 108 -2.88 -32.70 -9.77
N ARG A 109 -2.52 -32.11 -8.61
CA ARG A 109 -2.53 -30.65 -8.48
C ARG A 109 -1.27 -30.09 -9.13
N GLU A 110 -1.43 -29.21 -10.11
CA GLU A 110 -0.32 -28.53 -10.77
C GLU A 110 -0.16 -27.13 -10.16
N TYR A 111 0.93 -26.96 -9.41
CA TYR A 111 1.36 -25.68 -8.87
C TYR A 111 2.78 -25.40 -9.36
N GLY A 112 2.92 -24.48 -10.30
CA GLY A 112 4.23 -24.12 -10.80
C GLY A 112 4.25 -23.67 -12.26
N LYS A 113 5.47 -23.57 -12.78
CA LYS A 113 5.72 -23.28 -14.18
C LYS A 113 5.31 -24.47 -15.04
N ALA A 114 4.48 -24.23 -16.04
CA ALA A 114 4.10 -25.21 -17.04
C ALA A 114 4.29 -24.62 -18.44
N ALA A 115 4.60 -25.46 -19.42
CA ALA A 115 4.55 -25.09 -20.83
C ALA A 115 3.13 -25.31 -21.35
N ILE A 116 2.58 -24.33 -22.05
CA ILE A 116 1.31 -24.47 -22.79
C ILE A 116 1.58 -24.38 -24.29
N GLN A 117 0.73 -25.04 -25.06
CA GLN A 117 0.67 -24.95 -26.51
C GLN A 117 -0.60 -24.20 -26.89
N VAL A 118 -0.45 -23.01 -27.48
CA VAL A 118 -1.54 -22.26 -28.12
C VAL A 118 -1.76 -22.87 -29.50
N GLU A 119 -2.95 -23.42 -29.71
CA GLU A 119 -3.37 -24.09 -30.94
C GLU A 119 -4.23 -23.19 -31.82
N LYS A 120 -4.96 -22.24 -31.20
CA LYS A 120 -5.76 -21.23 -31.89
C LYS A 120 -5.48 -19.85 -31.31
N GLU A 121 -5.15 -18.91 -32.19
CA GLU A 121 -4.91 -17.52 -31.80
C GLU A 121 -6.26 -16.81 -31.57
N SER A 122 -6.66 -16.69 -30.30
CA SER A 122 -7.75 -15.81 -29.87
C SER A 122 -7.24 -14.39 -29.62
N THR A 123 -8.14 -13.43 -29.43
CA THR A 123 -7.82 -12.01 -29.22
C THR A 123 -6.81 -11.83 -28.09
N ILE A 124 -6.92 -12.59 -26.99
CA ILE A 124 -5.99 -12.52 -25.86
C ILE A 124 -4.59 -13.08 -26.18
N PHE A 125 -4.44 -13.95 -27.19
CA PHE A 125 -3.17 -14.52 -27.63
C PHE A 125 -2.54 -13.84 -28.86
N LYS A 126 -3.19 -12.79 -29.38
CA LYS A 126 -2.72 -12.05 -30.57
C LYS A 126 -1.25 -11.67 -30.45
N GLY A 127 -0.44 -12.12 -31.42
CA GLY A 127 0.98 -11.78 -31.51
C GLY A 127 1.89 -12.46 -30.46
N LEU A 128 1.36 -13.41 -29.69
CA LEU A 128 2.14 -14.19 -28.73
C LEU A 128 2.64 -15.49 -29.36
N PRO A 129 3.77 -16.06 -28.88
CA PRO A 129 4.28 -17.31 -29.43
C PRO A 129 3.35 -18.48 -29.12
N SER A 130 3.40 -19.50 -29.97
CA SER A 130 2.56 -20.70 -29.84
C SER A 130 2.96 -21.58 -28.65
N GLU A 131 4.22 -21.55 -28.21
CA GLU A 131 4.67 -22.21 -26.99
C GLU A 131 4.99 -21.14 -25.93
N GLN A 132 4.42 -21.28 -24.73
CA GLN A 132 4.58 -20.30 -23.66
C GLN A 132 4.81 -20.96 -22.31
N VAL A 133 5.59 -20.29 -21.46
CA VAL A 133 5.73 -20.67 -20.05
C VAL A 133 4.77 -19.84 -19.21
N VAL A 134 3.88 -20.52 -18.49
CA VAL A 134 2.84 -19.93 -17.66
C VAL A 134 2.88 -20.47 -16.23
N TRP A 135 2.25 -19.76 -15.31
CA TRP A 135 2.09 -20.19 -13.92
C TRP A 135 0.73 -20.84 -13.67
N MET A 136 0.72 -22.17 -13.61
CA MET A 136 -0.45 -22.97 -13.27
C MET A 136 -0.60 -23.05 -11.75
N SER A 137 -1.84 -22.89 -11.27
CA SER A 137 -2.17 -23.03 -9.85
C SER A 137 -3.63 -23.47 -9.71
N HIS A 138 -3.90 -24.76 -9.96
CA HIS A 138 -5.27 -25.26 -9.96
C HIS A 138 -5.42 -26.65 -9.31
N GLY A 139 -6.51 -26.81 -8.55
CA GLY A 139 -6.94 -28.10 -7.99
C GLY A 139 -8.00 -28.82 -8.82
N ASP A 140 -8.76 -28.05 -9.59
CA ASP A 140 -9.76 -28.51 -10.55
C ASP A 140 -9.34 -28.05 -11.95
N LEU A 141 -9.86 -28.70 -13.00
CA LEU A 141 -9.58 -28.37 -14.38
C LEU A 141 -10.83 -28.50 -15.24
N VAL A 142 -10.87 -27.77 -16.35
CA VAL A 142 -11.93 -27.88 -17.36
C VAL A 142 -11.63 -29.08 -18.25
N THR A 143 -12.56 -30.03 -18.35
CA THR A 143 -12.44 -31.22 -19.22
C THR A 143 -13.29 -31.14 -20.48
N ALA A 144 -14.34 -30.30 -20.49
CA ALA A 144 -15.12 -30.02 -21.68
C ALA A 144 -15.46 -28.53 -21.75
N ALA A 145 -15.07 -27.89 -22.86
CA ALA A 145 -15.43 -26.51 -23.14
C ALA A 145 -16.95 -26.39 -23.36
N PRO A 146 -17.59 -25.29 -22.93
CA PRO A 146 -19.00 -25.04 -23.21
C PRO A 146 -19.30 -24.93 -24.72
N GLU A 147 -20.56 -25.10 -25.11
CA GLU A 147 -20.97 -24.89 -26.50
C GLU A 147 -20.67 -23.45 -26.96
N GLY A 148 -20.13 -23.30 -28.17
CA GLY A 148 -19.72 -22.00 -28.73
C GLY A 148 -18.35 -21.50 -28.27
N PHE A 149 -17.69 -22.18 -27.31
CA PHE A 149 -16.30 -21.88 -26.96
C PHE A 149 -15.34 -22.70 -27.84
N THR A 150 -14.21 -22.10 -28.19
CA THR A 150 -13.06 -22.82 -28.76
C THR A 150 -11.98 -22.99 -27.70
N VAL A 151 -11.31 -24.15 -27.71
CA VAL A 151 -10.09 -24.36 -26.93
C VAL A 151 -8.94 -23.65 -27.63
N ASP A 152 -8.31 -22.70 -26.95
CA ASP A 152 -7.24 -21.87 -27.51
C ASP A 152 -5.86 -22.44 -27.21
N ALA A 153 -5.70 -22.99 -26.00
CA ALA A 153 -4.42 -23.53 -25.54
C ALA A 153 -4.60 -24.79 -24.69
N THR A 154 -3.61 -25.67 -24.76
CA THR A 154 -3.59 -26.97 -24.08
C THR A 154 -2.24 -27.19 -23.36
N ASN A 155 -2.21 -28.08 -22.37
CA ASN A 155 -0.96 -28.68 -21.90
C ASN A 155 -1.18 -30.18 -21.56
N PRO A 156 -0.12 -30.97 -21.33
CA PRO A 156 -0.25 -32.40 -21.05
C PRO A 156 -1.10 -32.76 -19.81
N SER A 157 -1.16 -31.89 -18.81
CA SER A 157 -1.85 -32.09 -17.52
C SER A 157 -3.22 -31.39 -17.46
N CYS A 158 -3.52 -30.53 -18.42
CA CYS A 158 -4.64 -29.61 -18.48
C CYS A 158 -5.10 -29.51 -19.94
N PRO A 159 -6.08 -30.35 -20.35
CA PRO A 159 -6.50 -30.44 -21.74
C PRO A 159 -7.11 -29.13 -22.27
N ILE A 160 -7.57 -28.25 -21.38
CA ILE A 160 -8.10 -26.93 -21.72
C ILE A 160 -7.41 -25.91 -20.81
N ALA A 161 -6.22 -25.45 -21.22
CA ALA A 161 -5.46 -24.43 -20.51
C ALA A 161 -6.00 -23.02 -20.80
N SER A 162 -6.65 -22.82 -21.94
CA SER A 162 -7.37 -21.60 -22.29
C SER A 162 -8.53 -21.90 -23.24
N MET A 163 -9.59 -21.10 -23.15
CA MET A 163 -10.73 -21.15 -24.08
C MET A 163 -11.32 -19.76 -24.32
N SER A 164 -11.97 -19.57 -25.46
CA SER A 164 -12.62 -18.31 -25.82
C SER A 164 -13.91 -18.50 -26.61
N ASN A 165 -14.81 -17.53 -26.47
CA ASN A 165 -15.93 -17.26 -27.37
C ASN A 165 -15.76 -15.83 -27.88
N GLU A 166 -15.20 -15.68 -29.08
CA GLU A 166 -14.90 -14.37 -29.69
C GLU A 166 -16.15 -13.55 -29.99
N GLU A 167 -17.25 -14.20 -30.39
CA GLU A 167 -18.51 -13.52 -30.71
C GLU A 167 -19.07 -12.80 -29.48
N LYS A 168 -19.03 -13.49 -28.32
CA LYS A 168 -19.47 -12.93 -27.03
C LYS A 168 -18.33 -12.28 -26.24
N LYS A 169 -17.12 -12.17 -26.79
CA LYS A 169 -15.92 -11.65 -26.10
C LYS A 169 -15.73 -12.24 -24.69
N ARG A 170 -15.87 -13.57 -24.57
CA ARG A 170 -15.61 -14.32 -23.34
C ARG A 170 -14.28 -15.03 -23.48
N TYR A 171 -13.37 -14.80 -22.55
CA TYR A 171 -12.03 -15.37 -22.56
C TYR A 171 -11.76 -16.03 -21.22
N ALA A 172 -10.99 -17.11 -21.20
CA ALA A 172 -10.70 -17.80 -19.96
C ALA A 172 -9.36 -18.54 -20.01
N VAL A 173 -8.58 -18.42 -18.95
CA VAL A 173 -7.26 -19.05 -18.79
C VAL A 173 -7.17 -19.81 -17.47
N GLN A 174 -6.52 -20.98 -17.47
CA GLN A 174 -6.35 -21.81 -16.26
C GLN A 174 -5.09 -21.43 -15.46
N PHE A 175 -4.25 -20.55 -16.00
CA PHE A 175 -3.03 -20.02 -15.40
C PHE A 175 -3.19 -18.56 -14.98
N HIS A 176 -2.23 -18.05 -14.20
CA HIS A 176 -2.22 -16.67 -13.70
C HIS A 176 -1.35 -15.75 -14.59
N PRO A 177 -1.93 -14.93 -15.48
CA PRO A 177 -1.16 -14.00 -16.32
C PRO A 177 -0.57 -12.82 -15.53
N GLU A 178 -1.09 -12.48 -14.36
CA GLU A 178 -0.68 -11.34 -13.53
C GLU A 178 0.66 -11.52 -12.81
N VAL A 179 1.15 -12.76 -12.72
CA VAL A 179 2.41 -13.09 -12.04
C VAL A 179 3.59 -13.10 -13.03
N LYS A 180 4.76 -12.61 -12.57
CA LYS A 180 6.00 -12.54 -13.37
C LYS A 180 6.48 -13.89 -13.93
N HIS A 181 6.01 -15.01 -13.37
CA HIS A 181 6.37 -16.35 -13.83
C HIS A 181 5.70 -16.72 -15.16
N SER A 182 4.58 -16.08 -15.50
CA SER A 182 3.94 -16.19 -16.80
C SER A 182 4.63 -15.20 -17.74
N VAL A 183 5.50 -15.72 -18.61
CA VAL A 183 6.46 -14.92 -19.39
C VAL A 183 5.80 -13.86 -20.26
N TYR A 184 4.64 -14.19 -20.85
CA TYR A 184 3.85 -13.31 -21.71
C TYR A 184 2.52 -12.88 -21.06
N GLY A 185 2.42 -12.99 -19.73
CA GLY A 185 1.19 -12.74 -19.01
C GLY A 185 0.73 -11.27 -19.09
N ASN A 186 1.69 -10.33 -19.06
CA ASN A 186 1.39 -8.91 -19.22
C ASN A 186 0.84 -8.59 -20.62
N GLU A 187 1.42 -9.18 -21.66
CA GLU A 187 0.98 -9.01 -23.04
C GLU A 187 -0.41 -9.61 -23.27
N LEU A 188 -0.72 -10.75 -22.65
CA LEU A 188 -2.07 -11.32 -22.64
C LEU A 188 -3.08 -10.37 -22.00
N LEU A 189 -2.75 -9.82 -20.83
CA LEU A 189 -3.61 -8.84 -20.16
C LEU A 189 -3.77 -7.55 -20.99
N LYS A 190 -2.70 -7.08 -21.65
CA LYS A 190 -2.78 -5.95 -22.60
C LYS A 190 -3.72 -6.26 -23.75
N ASN A 191 -3.62 -7.44 -24.36
CA ASN A 191 -4.53 -7.83 -25.43
C ASN A 191 -6.00 -7.83 -24.95
N PHE A 192 -6.27 -8.34 -23.75
CA PHE A 192 -7.62 -8.24 -23.18
C PHE A 192 -8.07 -6.77 -23.01
N VAL A 193 -7.24 -5.93 -22.38
CA VAL A 193 -7.58 -4.54 -22.06
C VAL A 193 -7.73 -3.66 -23.30
N PHE A 194 -6.80 -3.73 -24.26
CA PHE A 194 -6.78 -2.85 -25.42
C PHE A 194 -7.54 -3.42 -26.62
N GLU A 195 -7.43 -4.72 -26.90
CA GLU A 195 -8.03 -5.32 -28.10
C GLU A 195 -9.46 -5.80 -27.84
N ALA A 196 -9.69 -6.52 -26.74
CA ALA A 196 -11.03 -7.02 -26.43
C ALA A 196 -11.96 -5.93 -25.85
N CYS A 197 -11.45 -5.19 -24.85
CA CYS A 197 -12.18 -4.12 -24.16
C CYS A 197 -12.13 -2.77 -24.87
N GLY A 198 -11.16 -2.56 -25.77
CA GLY A 198 -11.07 -1.32 -26.55
C GLY A 198 -10.65 -0.09 -25.74
N CYS A 199 -10.00 -0.29 -24.59
CA CYS A 199 -9.47 0.82 -23.81
C CYS A 199 -8.36 1.56 -24.58
N LYS A 200 -8.16 2.84 -24.30
CA LYS A 200 -7.16 3.71 -24.95
C LYS A 200 -5.90 3.89 -24.12
N GLY A 201 -5.99 3.76 -22.80
CA GLY A 201 -4.86 3.94 -21.90
C GLY A 201 -4.69 5.39 -21.41
N ASP A 202 -5.78 6.13 -21.23
CA ASP A 202 -5.77 7.56 -20.87
C ASP A 202 -5.67 7.81 -19.35
N TRP A 203 -5.43 6.78 -18.53
CA TRP A 203 -5.25 6.94 -17.10
C TRP A 203 -3.83 7.38 -16.77
N SER A 204 -3.73 8.50 -16.06
CA SER A 204 -2.50 9.04 -15.48
C SER A 204 -2.77 9.53 -14.05
N MET A 205 -1.70 9.77 -13.28
CA MET A 205 -1.82 10.40 -11.96
C MET A 205 -2.42 11.82 -12.05
N GLU A 206 -2.14 12.56 -13.13
CA GLU A 206 -2.73 13.88 -13.38
C GLU A 206 -4.26 13.79 -13.50
N ASN A 207 -4.76 12.86 -14.33
CA ASN A 207 -6.19 12.62 -14.48
C ASN A 207 -6.82 12.13 -13.16
N PHE A 208 -6.14 11.25 -12.41
CA PHE A 208 -6.59 10.83 -11.09
C PHE A 208 -6.75 12.01 -10.11
N ILE A 209 -5.83 12.98 -10.12
CA ILE A 209 -5.95 14.18 -9.27
C ILE A 209 -7.22 14.96 -9.62
N GLU A 210 -7.52 15.18 -10.90
CA GLU A 210 -8.70 15.92 -11.34
C GLU A 210 -10.00 15.22 -10.91
N VAL A 211 -10.06 13.92 -11.18
CA VAL A 211 -11.16 13.01 -10.82
C VAL A 211 -11.43 13.03 -9.32
N GLU A 212 -10.41 12.74 -8.51
CA GLU A 212 -10.57 12.63 -7.07
C GLU A 212 -10.85 14.01 -6.44
N THR A 213 -10.28 15.09 -6.99
CA THR A 213 -10.58 16.47 -6.58
C THR A 213 -12.06 16.80 -6.77
N GLU A 214 -12.63 16.48 -7.92
CA GLU A 214 -14.05 16.75 -8.19
C GLU A 214 -14.96 15.90 -7.31
N LYS A 215 -14.62 14.63 -7.10
CA LYS A 215 -15.32 13.76 -6.15
C LYS A 215 -15.29 14.32 -4.72
N ILE A 216 -14.13 14.81 -4.25
CA ILE A 216 -14.00 15.45 -2.94
C ILE A 216 -14.90 16.68 -2.85
N ARG A 217 -14.91 17.56 -3.88
CA ARG A 217 -15.79 18.75 -3.91
C ARG A 217 -17.27 18.39 -3.82
N GLN A 218 -17.68 17.34 -4.50
CA GLN A 218 -19.08 16.87 -4.49
C GLN A 218 -19.48 16.29 -3.14
N ILE A 219 -18.61 15.50 -2.50
CA ILE A 219 -18.86 14.90 -1.19
C ILE A 219 -18.87 15.96 -0.09
N VAL A 220 -17.88 16.86 -0.10
CA VAL A 220 -17.67 17.85 0.97
C VAL A 220 -18.63 19.02 0.84
N GLY A 221 -18.91 19.50 -0.37
CA GLY A 221 -19.73 20.68 -0.61
C GLY A 221 -19.16 21.91 0.12
N ASP A 222 -19.96 22.52 0.99
CA ASP A 222 -19.62 23.70 1.80
C ASP A 222 -19.09 23.36 3.20
N LYS A 223 -18.91 22.07 3.51
CA LYS A 223 -18.49 21.59 4.84
C LYS A 223 -16.98 21.65 5.01
N LYS A 224 -16.53 21.50 6.25
CA LYS A 224 -15.10 21.48 6.58
C LYS A 224 -14.60 20.07 6.79
N VAL A 225 -13.34 19.87 6.45
CA VAL A 225 -12.63 18.61 6.57
C VAL A 225 -11.49 18.78 7.56
N LEU A 226 -11.38 17.84 8.49
CA LEU A 226 -10.25 17.73 9.40
C LEU A 226 -9.31 16.63 8.90
N CYS A 227 -7.99 16.85 8.95
CA CYS A 227 -6.99 15.87 8.60
C CYS A 227 -5.92 15.76 9.70
N ALA A 228 -5.62 14.53 10.13
CA ALA A 228 -4.47 14.26 10.99
C ALA A 228 -3.21 14.18 10.13
N LEU A 229 -2.34 15.19 10.24
CA LEU A 229 -1.08 15.23 9.51
C LEU A 229 0.01 14.61 10.38
N SER A 230 0.64 13.53 9.92
CA SER A 230 1.72 12.85 10.66
C SER A 230 3.12 13.20 10.14
N GLY A 231 3.21 13.85 8.98
CA GLY A 231 4.47 14.04 8.25
C GLY A 231 4.95 12.80 7.47
N GLY A 232 4.15 11.72 7.46
CA GLY A 232 4.31 10.59 6.55
C GLY A 232 3.78 10.90 5.16
N VAL A 233 4.21 10.13 4.14
CA VAL A 233 3.82 10.36 2.75
C VAL A 233 2.31 10.28 2.53
N ASP A 234 1.60 9.31 3.12
CA ASP A 234 0.17 9.10 2.86
C ASP A 234 -0.66 10.28 3.37
N SER A 235 -0.48 10.67 4.64
CA SER A 235 -1.20 11.82 5.21
C SER A 235 -0.86 13.13 4.49
N SER A 236 0.39 13.27 4.02
CA SER A 236 0.84 14.44 3.27
C SER A 236 0.14 14.53 1.91
N VAL A 237 0.06 13.42 1.19
CA VAL A 237 -0.61 13.34 -0.12
C VAL A 237 -2.11 13.60 0.04
N VAL A 238 -2.77 13.01 1.05
CA VAL A 238 -4.18 13.30 1.37
C VAL A 238 -4.38 14.78 1.64
N ALA A 239 -3.55 15.37 2.51
CA ALA A 239 -3.69 16.76 2.92
C ALA A 239 -3.56 17.70 1.71
N VAL A 240 -2.56 17.50 0.85
CA VAL A 240 -2.35 18.34 -0.35
C VAL A 240 -3.45 18.10 -1.40
N LEU A 241 -3.90 16.85 -1.61
CA LEU A 241 -4.99 16.55 -2.54
C LEU A 241 -6.30 17.22 -2.12
N ILE A 242 -6.67 17.09 -0.84
CA ILE A 242 -7.88 17.73 -0.32
C ILE A 242 -7.73 19.26 -0.34
N HIS A 243 -6.57 19.80 0.01
CA HIS A 243 -6.33 21.25 -0.09
C HIS A 243 -6.49 21.76 -1.53
N LYS A 244 -5.96 21.03 -2.52
CA LYS A 244 -6.17 21.35 -3.94
C LYS A 244 -7.66 21.32 -4.34
N ALA A 245 -8.44 20.45 -3.71
CA ALA A 245 -9.87 20.34 -3.98
C ALA A 245 -10.71 21.46 -3.35
N ILE A 246 -10.52 21.74 -2.06
CA ILE A 246 -11.45 22.57 -1.26
C ILE A 246 -10.77 23.73 -0.50
N GLY A 247 -9.47 23.96 -0.70
CA GLY A 247 -8.72 25.08 -0.13
C GLY A 247 -8.82 25.17 1.40
N ASP A 248 -9.30 26.31 1.88
CA ASP A 248 -9.39 26.67 3.31
C ASP A 248 -10.47 25.92 4.08
N GLN A 249 -11.30 25.10 3.40
CA GLN A 249 -12.22 24.18 4.08
C GLN A 249 -11.47 23.04 4.80
N LEU A 250 -10.21 22.79 4.42
CA LEU A 250 -9.34 21.83 5.09
C LEU A 250 -8.64 22.46 6.29
N THR A 251 -8.69 21.78 7.43
CA THR A 251 -7.82 22.06 8.58
C THR A 251 -7.01 20.82 8.91
N CYS A 252 -5.69 20.97 9.00
CA CYS A 252 -4.78 19.91 9.40
C CYS A 252 -4.38 20.09 10.86
N ILE A 253 -4.36 19.01 11.64
CA ILE A 253 -3.76 18.99 12.98
C ILE A 253 -2.47 18.17 12.90
N PHE A 254 -1.37 18.77 13.30
CA PHE A 254 -0.07 18.13 13.44
C PHE A 254 0.32 18.09 14.92
N VAL A 255 0.39 16.89 15.50
CA VAL A 255 0.73 16.69 16.92
C VAL A 255 2.23 16.43 17.05
N ASP A 256 2.96 17.40 17.60
CA ASP A 256 4.34 17.20 18.02
C ASP A 256 4.35 16.58 19.42
N HIS A 257 4.40 15.25 19.44
CA HIS A 257 4.48 14.46 20.67
C HIS A 257 5.91 14.40 21.25
N GLY A 258 6.87 15.14 20.68
CA GLY A 258 8.24 15.18 21.15
C GLY A 258 9.06 13.92 20.87
N LEU A 259 8.56 12.95 20.10
CA LEU A 259 9.31 11.74 19.72
C LEU A 259 9.64 11.73 18.21
N LEU A 260 9.67 12.90 17.59
CA LEU A 260 10.01 13.09 16.18
C LEU A 260 11.53 13.22 15.97
N ARG A 261 11.97 13.12 14.72
CA ARG A 261 13.37 13.35 14.34
C ARG A 261 13.74 14.83 14.50
N LYS A 262 15.05 15.10 14.55
CA LYS A 262 15.57 16.48 14.54
C LYS A 262 15.04 17.26 13.31
N GLY A 263 14.46 18.42 13.57
CA GLY A 263 13.92 19.35 12.55
C GLY A 263 12.58 18.95 11.93
N GLU A 264 12.05 17.77 12.24
CA GLU A 264 10.90 17.21 11.52
C GLU A 264 9.61 18.03 11.67
N ALA A 265 9.34 18.53 12.88
CA ALA A 265 8.17 19.37 13.12
C ALA A 265 8.25 20.69 12.34
N ASP A 266 9.45 21.26 12.19
CA ASP A 266 9.65 22.52 11.49
C ASP A 266 9.57 22.31 9.97
N ASP A 267 10.16 21.22 9.45
CA ASP A 267 10.07 20.83 8.03
C ASP A 267 8.61 20.64 7.59
N VAL A 268 7.78 20.02 8.44
CA VAL A 268 6.33 19.84 8.20
C VAL A 268 5.64 21.20 8.13
N MET A 269 5.89 22.10 9.09
CA MET A 269 5.26 23.42 9.08
C MET A 269 5.71 24.29 7.91
N GLU A 270 7.00 24.27 7.57
CA GLU A 270 7.54 25.00 6.42
C GLU A 270 6.91 24.49 5.12
N THR A 271 6.83 23.17 4.95
CA THR A 271 6.27 22.59 3.71
C THR A 271 4.78 22.84 3.57
N PHE A 272 3.98 22.45 4.56
CA PHE A 272 2.52 22.44 4.41
C PHE A 272 1.90 23.79 4.76
N ALA A 273 2.32 24.43 5.85
CA ALA A 273 1.72 25.70 6.26
C ALA A 273 2.25 26.88 5.43
N GLN A 274 3.54 26.92 5.11
CA GLN A 274 4.13 28.04 4.34
C GLN A 274 4.19 27.75 2.84
N GLY A 275 4.68 26.56 2.44
CA GLY A 275 4.85 26.18 1.04
C GLY A 275 3.52 26.00 0.30
N PHE A 276 2.61 25.21 0.88
CA PHE A 276 1.27 24.98 0.32
C PHE A 276 0.20 25.95 0.83
N ASN A 277 0.53 26.85 1.77
CA ASN A 277 -0.42 27.79 2.38
C ASN A 277 -1.65 27.09 3.01
N MET A 278 -1.44 25.93 3.63
CA MET A 278 -2.50 25.16 4.27
C MET A 278 -2.75 25.63 5.71
N ASN A 279 -3.99 25.52 6.17
CA ASN A 279 -4.33 25.73 7.58
C ASN A 279 -3.85 24.54 8.42
N VAL A 280 -2.64 24.64 9.00
CA VAL A 280 -2.04 23.61 9.85
C VAL A 280 -1.93 24.10 11.29
N ILE A 281 -2.59 23.39 12.20
CA ILE A 281 -2.51 23.60 13.65
C ILE A 281 -1.39 22.71 14.20
N LYS A 282 -0.26 23.31 14.57
CA LYS A 282 0.81 22.63 15.31
C LYS A 282 0.45 22.56 16.79
N VAL A 283 0.38 21.36 17.32
CA VAL A 283 0.06 21.09 18.72
C VAL A 283 1.34 20.60 19.39
N ASP A 284 1.92 21.41 20.26
CA ASP A 284 3.05 20.98 21.09
C ASP A 284 2.52 20.18 22.29
N ALA A 285 2.73 18.87 22.24
CA ALA A 285 2.31 17.93 23.27
C ALA A 285 3.51 17.25 23.95
N LYS A 286 4.75 17.71 23.71
CA LYS A 286 5.99 17.07 24.21
C LYS A 286 5.91 16.72 25.69
N ASP A 287 5.61 17.70 26.55
CA ASP A 287 5.56 17.49 27.99
C ASP A 287 4.47 16.50 28.40
N ARG A 288 3.33 16.50 27.70
CA ARG A 288 2.20 15.59 27.96
C ARG A 288 2.60 14.14 27.73
N PHE A 289 3.29 13.86 26.61
CA PHE A 289 3.77 12.52 26.30
C PHE A 289 4.92 12.09 27.21
N LEU A 290 5.94 12.93 27.40
CA LEU A 290 7.11 12.58 28.22
C LEU A 290 6.75 12.32 29.68
N ASN A 291 5.80 13.08 30.24
CA ASN A 291 5.33 12.83 31.61
C ASN A 291 4.64 11.47 31.77
N LYS A 292 3.91 10.99 30.75
CA LYS A 292 3.25 9.67 30.78
C LYS A 292 4.20 8.51 30.53
N LEU A 293 5.31 8.75 29.82
CA LEU A 293 6.32 7.75 29.52
C LEU A 293 7.38 7.59 30.62
N LYS A 294 7.36 8.46 31.63
CA LYS A 294 8.29 8.42 32.76
C LYS A 294 8.23 7.08 33.50
N GLY A 295 9.38 6.44 33.65
CA GLY A 295 9.52 5.12 34.29
C GLY A 295 8.98 3.94 33.49
N VAL A 296 8.53 4.14 32.24
CA VAL A 296 8.00 3.06 31.40
C VAL A 296 9.12 2.50 30.52
N SER A 297 9.45 1.23 30.74
CA SER A 297 10.47 0.51 29.96
C SER A 297 9.90 -0.52 28.98
N ASP A 298 8.72 -1.07 29.28
CA ASP A 298 8.08 -2.10 28.45
C ASP A 298 7.63 -1.53 27.08
N PRO A 299 8.08 -2.11 25.96
CA PRO A 299 7.82 -1.57 24.62
C PRO A 299 6.33 -1.56 24.25
N GLU A 300 5.59 -2.60 24.61
CA GLU A 300 4.14 -2.69 24.37
C GLU A 300 3.38 -1.62 25.15
N GLN A 301 3.78 -1.37 26.40
CA GLN A 301 3.22 -0.32 27.23
C GLN A 301 3.55 1.07 26.66
N LYS A 302 4.79 1.31 26.18
CA LYS A 302 5.16 2.55 25.48
C LYS A 302 4.26 2.80 24.27
N ARG A 303 4.07 1.78 23.41
CA ARG A 303 3.18 1.87 22.23
C ARG A 303 1.76 2.25 22.60
N LYS A 304 1.18 1.57 23.59
CA LYS A 304 -0.19 1.85 24.06
C LYS A 304 -0.34 3.26 24.62
N ILE A 305 0.62 3.71 25.43
CA ILE A 305 0.61 5.07 25.99
C ILE A 305 0.66 6.10 24.87
N ILE A 306 1.60 5.96 23.92
CA ILE A 306 1.77 6.92 22.83
C ILE A 306 0.54 6.93 21.91
N GLY A 307 0.03 5.76 21.52
CA GLY A 307 -1.14 5.65 20.67
C GLY A 307 -2.39 6.28 21.30
N ASN A 308 -2.67 5.94 22.57
CA ASN A 308 -3.82 6.49 23.29
C ASN A 308 -3.69 8.01 23.49
N GLU A 309 -2.50 8.48 23.87
CA GLU A 309 -2.31 9.91 24.12
C GLU A 309 -2.41 10.75 22.85
N PHE A 310 -1.97 10.21 21.72
CA PHE A 310 -2.16 10.84 20.42
C PHE A 310 -3.64 11.04 20.10
N ILE A 311 -4.47 10.04 20.33
CA ILE A 311 -5.92 10.13 20.12
C ILE A 311 -6.51 11.21 21.04
N TYR A 312 -6.16 11.22 22.33
CA TYR A 312 -6.68 12.22 23.26
C TYR A 312 -6.27 13.64 22.89
N VAL A 313 -5.01 13.85 22.49
CA VAL A 313 -4.55 15.17 22.04
C VAL A 313 -5.28 15.59 20.76
N PHE A 314 -5.45 14.66 19.81
CA PHE A 314 -6.17 14.95 18.58
C PHE A 314 -7.64 15.31 18.85
N ASP A 315 -8.30 14.59 19.76
CA ASP A 315 -9.68 14.86 20.19
C ASP A 315 -9.82 16.22 20.91
N ASP A 316 -8.93 16.50 21.86
CA ASP A 316 -8.88 17.79 22.57
C ASP A 316 -8.76 18.98 21.61
N GLU A 317 -8.06 18.81 20.48
CA GLU A 317 -7.88 19.85 19.48
C GLU A 317 -9.00 19.88 18.44
N ALA A 318 -9.54 18.72 18.06
CA ALA A 318 -10.68 18.61 17.15
C ALA A 318 -11.94 19.23 17.75
N THR A 319 -12.19 19.04 19.05
CA THR A 319 -13.37 19.59 19.76
C THR A 319 -13.36 21.12 19.86
N LYS A 320 -12.20 21.78 19.71
CA LYS A 320 -12.09 23.24 19.63
C LYS A 320 -12.53 23.81 18.28
N LEU A 321 -12.70 22.96 17.27
CA LEU A 321 -13.03 23.36 15.91
C LEU A 321 -14.54 23.20 15.67
N GLU A 322 -15.18 24.29 15.23
CA GLU A 322 -16.60 24.28 14.91
C GLU A 322 -16.86 23.99 13.43
N GLY A 323 -17.86 23.15 13.17
CA GLY A 323 -18.38 22.88 11.82
C GLY A 323 -17.57 21.89 10.99
N ILE A 324 -16.71 21.08 11.62
CA ILE A 324 -16.07 19.93 10.98
C ILE A 324 -17.11 18.80 10.87
N GLU A 325 -17.37 18.33 9.64
CA GLU A 325 -18.26 17.19 9.39
C GLU A 325 -17.49 15.95 8.90
N PHE A 326 -16.31 16.16 8.32
CA PHE A 326 -15.52 15.11 7.69
C PHE A 326 -14.14 14.94 8.34
N LEU A 327 -13.69 13.70 8.40
CA LEU A 327 -12.32 13.33 8.77
C LEU A 327 -11.62 12.64 7.58
N ALA A 328 -10.51 13.21 7.16
CA ALA A 328 -9.67 12.66 6.09
C ALA A 328 -8.68 11.62 6.62
N GLN A 329 -8.56 10.50 5.93
CA GLN A 329 -7.62 9.43 6.26
C GLN A 329 -6.81 8.98 5.03
N GLY A 330 -5.55 8.60 5.28
CA GLY A 330 -4.63 8.06 4.28
C GLY A 330 -4.75 6.57 4.06
N THR A 331 -5.96 6.01 4.21
CA THR A 331 -6.22 4.58 4.00
C THR A 331 -5.83 4.21 2.57
N LEU A 332 -4.96 3.21 2.44
CA LEU A 332 -4.52 2.70 1.14
C LEU A 332 -5.36 1.49 0.73
N TYR A 333 -5.26 1.12 -0.53
CA TYR A 333 -5.98 -0.03 -1.06
C TYR A 333 -5.66 -1.36 -0.36
N THR A 334 -4.41 -1.51 0.07
CA THR A 334 -3.98 -2.67 0.88
C THR A 334 -4.73 -2.76 2.21
N ASP A 335 -5.09 -1.63 2.82
CA ASP A 335 -5.78 -1.58 4.11
C ASP A 335 -7.28 -1.91 3.99
N VAL A 336 -7.92 -1.46 2.89
CA VAL A 336 -9.32 -1.80 2.57
C VAL A 336 -9.49 -3.31 2.36
N ILE A 337 -8.55 -3.93 1.65
CA ILE A 337 -8.62 -5.37 1.35
C ILE A 337 -8.36 -6.19 2.61
N GLU A 338 -7.36 -5.82 3.42
CA GLU A 338 -7.13 -6.49 4.70
C GLU A 338 -8.39 -6.42 5.56
N SER A 339 -8.98 -5.24 5.76
CA SER A 339 -10.21 -5.07 6.56
C SER A 339 -11.46 -5.74 6.00
N GLY A 340 -11.56 -5.91 4.67
CA GLY A 340 -12.68 -6.57 3.98
C GLY A 340 -12.67 -8.11 4.06
N THR A 341 -11.55 -8.73 4.44
CA THR A 341 -11.51 -10.18 4.67
C THR A 341 -12.01 -10.52 6.07
N ALA A 342 -12.99 -11.42 6.17
CA ALA A 342 -13.57 -11.88 7.44
C ALA A 342 -12.54 -12.46 8.45
N THR A 343 -11.30 -12.69 7.99
CA THR A 343 -10.15 -13.20 8.76
C THR A 343 -9.30 -12.14 9.45
N ALA A 344 -9.45 -10.85 9.17
CA ALA A 344 -8.45 -9.84 9.54
C ALA A 344 -8.85 -8.86 10.66
N GLN A 345 -10.02 -9.05 11.30
CA GLN A 345 -10.58 -8.13 12.30
C GLN A 345 -9.68 -7.80 13.51
N THR A 346 -8.54 -8.47 13.69
CA THR A 346 -7.66 -8.30 14.86
C THR A 346 -6.29 -7.68 14.59
N ILE A 347 -5.88 -7.42 13.35
CA ILE A 347 -4.44 -7.17 13.05
C ILE A 347 -4.08 -5.67 12.88
N LYS A 348 -4.99 -4.75 12.56
CA LYS A 348 -4.64 -3.34 12.30
C LYS A 348 -5.51 -2.29 13.01
N SER A 349 -5.71 -2.41 14.31
CA SER A 349 -6.29 -1.34 15.13
C SER A 349 -5.39 -0.10 15.33
N HIS A 350 -4.18 -0.06 14.72
CA HIS A 350 -3.13 0.90 15.11
C HIS A 350 -2.58 1.79 13.96
N HIS A 351 -3.12 1.73 12.74
CA HIS A 351 -2.55 2.47 11.60
C HIS A 351 -3.44 3.55 10.97
N ASN A 352 -4.76 3.44 11.12
CA ASN A 352 -5.67 4.55 10.90
C ASN A 352 -6.07 5.13 12.25
N VAL A 353 -6.73 6.29 12.29
CA VAL A 353 -7.25 6.89 13.54
C VAL A 353 -8.42 6.04 14.09
N GLY A 354 -8.24 4.72 14.20
CA GLY A 354 -9.21 3.68 14.55
C GLY A 354 -9.43 3.53 16.05
N GLY A 355 -9.13 4.57 16.81
CA GLY A 355 -9.42 4.66 18.24
C GLY A 355 -10.10 5.97 18.62
N LEU A 356 -10.64 6.72 17.64
CA LEU A 356 -11.49 7.87 17.97
C LEU A 356 -12.62 7.43 18.89
N PRO A 357 -12.93 8.20 19.93
CA PRO A 357 -13.94 7.80 20.90
C PRO A 357 -15.31 7.67 20.21
N GLU A 358 -16.16 6.74 20.72
CA GLU A 358 -17.42 6.32 20.06
C GLU A 358 -18.43 7.47 19.82
N ASP A 359 -18.22 8.60 20.48
CA ASP A 359 -18.99 9.83 20.38
C ASP A 359 -18.56 10.76 19.23
N MET A 360 -17.43 10.49 18.55
CA MET A 360 -17.02 11.26 17.37
C MET A 360 -17.84 10.87 16.12
N GLN A 361 -18.73 11.78 15.71
CA GLN A 361 -19.61 11.63 14.55
C GLN A 361 -19.01 12.26 13.28
N PHE A 362 -17.83 11.83 12.84
CA PHE A 362 -17.25 12.26 11.56
C PHE A 362 -17.62 11.32 10.41
N LYS A 363 -17.86 11.89 9.23
CA LYS A 363 -17.89 11.14 7.98
C LYS A 363 -16.47 10.97 7.45
N LEU A 364 -16.07 9.76 7.08
CA LEU A 364 -14.72 9.51 6.57
C LEU A 364 -14.59 9.93 5.11
N ILE A 365 -13.42 10.48 4.77
CA ILE A 365 -12.97 10.71 3.38
C ILE A 365 -11.62 10.03 3.22
N GLU A 366 -11.55 9.05 2.32
CA GLU A 366 -10.39 8.19 2.10
C GLU A 366 -9.97 8.22 0.63
N PRO A 367 -9.34 9.31 0.15
CA PRO A 367 -9.16 9.54 -1.28
C PRO A 367 -8.06 8.66 -1.90
N LEU A 368 -7.25 7.99 -1.07
CA LEU A 368 -6.20 7.07 -1.51
C LEU A 368 -6.61 5.60 -1.42
N ASN A 369 -7.87 5.33 -1.08
CA ASN A 369 -8.36 3.98 -0.79
C ASN A 369 -8.34 3.06 -2.02
N THR A 370 -8.14 3.60 -3.21
CA THR A 370 -7.94 2.83 -4.44
C THR A 370 -6.47 2.69 -4.82
N LEU A 371 -5.52 3.39 -4.20
CA LEU A 371 -4.11 3.44 -4.64
C LEU A 371 -3.17 2.52 -3.84
N PHE A 372 -2.14 2.04 -4.52
CA PHE A 372 -0.97 1.39 -3.92
C PHE A 372 0.09 2.41 -3.48
N LYS A 373 1.04 1.98 -2.64
CA LYS A 373 2.05 2.86 -2.03
C LYS A 373 2.95 3.58 -3.03
N ASP A 374 3.32 2.91 -4.11
CA ASP A 374 4.10 3.49 -5.22
C ASP A 374 3.28 4.49 -6.03
N GLU A 375 1.99 4.22 -6.26
CA GLU A 375 1.06 5.17 -6.88
C GLU A 375 0.85 6.40 -6.02
N VAL A 376 0.73 6.26 -4.70
CA VAL A 376 0.67 7.40 -3.76
C VAL A 376 1.93 8.26 -3.83
N ARG A 377 3.10 7.65 -4.01
CA ARG A 377 4.35 8.41 -4.22
C ARG A 377 4.33 9.17 -5.54
N ALA A 378 3.92 8.51 -6.63
CA ALA A 378 3.78 9.15 -7.93
C ALA A 378 2.77 10.31 -7.87
N LEU A 379 1.64 10.11 -7.19
CA LEU A 379 0.63 11.14 -6.93
C LEU A 379 1.20 12.32 -6.14
N GLY A 380 2.00 12.05 -5.10
CA GLY A 380 2.66 13.10 -4.32
C GLY A 380 3.61 13.96 -5.15
N THR A 381 4.41 13.33 -6.03
CA THR A 381 5.26 14.06 -6.98
C THR A 381 4.42 14.92 -7.93
N GLU A 382 3.33 14.38 -8.47
CA GLU A 382 2.45 15.11 -9.39
C GLU A 382 1.70 16.28 -8.71
N LEU A 383 1.39 16.15 -7.41
CA LEU A 383 0.84 17.22 -6.59
C LEU A 383 1.86 18.32 -6.24
N GLY A 384 3.12 18.17 -6.65
CA GLY A 384 4.19 19.13 -6.37
C GLY A 384 4.79 19.00 -4.97
N ILE A 385 4.55 17.89 -4.27
CA ILE A 385 5.17 17.64 -2.96
C ILE A 385 6.67 17.43 -3.14
N PRO A 386 7.53 18.08 -2.33
CA PRO A 386 8.97 17.91 -2.42
C PRO A 386 9.43 16.46 -2.34
N ASP A 387 10.42 16.11 -3.15
CA ASP A 387 10.92 14.73 -3.30
C ASP A 387 11.33 14.09 -1.96
N PHE A 388 11.94 14.88 -1.06
CA PHE A 388 12.38 14.43 0.26
C PHE A 388 11.23 14.03 1.20
N ILE A 389 9.99 14.50 0.94
CA ILE A 389 8.78 14.10 1.68
C ILE A 389 8.16 12.86 1.03
N VAL A 390 8.03 12.87 -0.29
CA VAL A 390 7.45 11.75 -1.06
C VAL A 390 8.24 10.46 -0.84
N TRP A 391 9.57 10.56 -0.87
CA TRP A 391 10.49 9.42 -0.78
C TRP A 391 11.07 9.23 0.61
N ARG A 392 10.50 9.94 1.60
CA ARG A 392 10.89 9.81 2.98
C ARG A 392 10.75 8.35 3.44
N GLN A 393 11.75 7.88 4.18
CA GLN A 393 11.67 6.57 4.80
C GLN A 393 10.48 6.47 5.76
N PRO A 394 9.85 5.28 5.88
CA PRO A 394 8.82 5.04 6.88
C PRO A 394 9.30 5.42 8.29
N PHE A 395 8.45 6.13 9.02
CA PHE A 395 8.70 6.50 10.40
C PHE A 395 7.56 5.95 11.28
N PRO A 396 7.87 5.21 12.35
CA PRO A 396 6.87 4.59 13.20
C PRO A 396 6.04 5.65 13.91
N GLY A 397 4.74 5.40 14.13
CA GLY A 397 3.86 6.29 14.90
C GLY A 397 4.38 6.63 16.31
N PRO A 398 4.89 5.65 17.08
CA PRO A 398 5.59 5.92 18.34
C PRO A 398 6.92 6.70 18.23
N GLY A 399 7.39 6.94 17.00
CA GLY A 399 8.61 7.66 16.68
C GLY A 399 9.85 7.10 17.38
N LEU A 400 10.64 7.99 17.97
CA LEU A 400 11.83 7.65 18.72
C LEU A 400 11.55 6.87 20.01
N GLY A 401 10.29 6.79 20.47
CA GLY A 401 9.92 6.06 21.69
C GLY A 401 10.21 4.56 21.63
N ILE A 402 10.32 4.02 20.41
CA ILE A 402 10.71 2.62 20.17
C ILE A 402 12.16 2.45 19.70
N ARG A 403 12.90 3.56 19.56
CA ARG A 403 14.34 3.58 19.23
C ARG A 403 15.21 3.88 20.44
N VAL A 404 14.60 4.17 21.57
CA VAL A 404 15.24 4.21 22.89
C VAL A 404 14.79 2.98 23.66
N LEU A 405 15.70 2.03 23.90
CA LEU A 405 15.40 0.85 24.69
C LEU A 405 15.27 1.23 26.18
N GLY A 406 14.30 0.63 26.84
CA GLY A 406 13.95 0.97 28.22
C GLY A 406 13.25 2.33 28.35
N GLU A 407 13.52 3.02 29.46
CA GLU A 407 12.90 4.30 29.80
C GLU A 407 13.34 5.43 28.86
N ILE A 408 12.36 6.21 28.41
CA ILE A 408 12.56 7.39 27.57
C ILE A 408 12.82 8.62 28.44
N THR A 409 13.90 9.35 28.14
CA THR A 409 14.23 10.64 28.75
C THR A 409 14.64 11.62 27.67
N GLU A 410 14.57 12.94 27.95
CA GLU A 410 14.97 13.96 26.97
C GLU A 410 16.45 13.82 26.56
N GLU A 411 17.34 13.50 27.50
CA GLU A 411 18.76 13.22 27.23
C GLU A 411 18.92 12.08 26.22
N LYS A 412 18.24 10.95 26.46
CA LYS A 412 18.30 9.80 25.54
C LYS A 412 17.69 10.12 24.17
N LEU A 413 16.62 10.92 24.13
CA LEU A 413 16.01 11.36 22.87
C LEU A 413 16.94 12.28 22.08
N GLU A 414 17.64 13.20 22.75
CA GLU A 414 18.62 14.09 22.12
C GLU A 414 19.77 13.29 21.49
N ILE A 415 20.33 12.31 22.21
CA ILE A 415 21.34 11.38 21.69
C ILE A 415 20.87 10.71 20.39
N VAL A 416 19.63 10.18 20.37
CA VAL A 416 19.09 9.53 19.16
C VAL A 416 18.81 10.54 18.05
N ARG A 417 18.25 11.72 18.35
CA ARG A 417 17.96 12.76 17.34
C ARG A 417 19.23 13.24 16.63
N GLU A 418 20.30 13.50 17.39
CA GLU A 418 21.57 13.98 16.84
C GLU A 418 22.29 12.88 16.05
N SER A 419 22.37 11.67 16.60
CA SER A 419 23.01 10.55 15.89
C SER A 419 22.25 10.12 14.63
N ASP A 420 20.92 10.12 14.66
CA ASP A 420 20.07 9.84 13.49
C ASP A 420 20.23 10.93 12.41
N ALA A 421 20.35 12.20 12.80
CA ALA A 421 20.59 13.29 11.86
C ALA A 421 21.92 13.12 11.10
N ILE A 422 23.01 12.76 11.80
CA ILE A 422 24.32 12.48 11.17
C ILE A 422 24.22 11.30 10.21
N LEU A 423 23.58 10.20 10.63
CA LEU A 423 23.38 9.03 9.77
C LEU A 423 22.62 9.40 8.50
N ARG A 424 21.51 10.14 8.62
CA ARG A 424 20.71 10.57 7.47
C ARG A 424 21.49 11.49 6.54
N GLU A 425 22.26 12.42 7.09
CA GLU A 425 23.10 13.31 6.29
C GLU A 425 24.14 12.53 5.47
N GLU A 426 24.86 11.59 6.09
CA GLU A 426 25.88 10.80 5.39
C GLU A 426 25.28 9.84 4.35
N VAL A 427 24.13 9.22 4.64
CA VAL A 427 23.41 8.38 3.66
C VAL A 427 23.04 9.20 2.42
N ARG A 428 22.54 10.42 2.60
CA ARG A 428 22.25 11.37 1.51
C ARG A 428 23.48 11.80 0.73
N LEU A 429 24.54 12.23 1.42
CA LEU A 429 25.76 12.71 0.77
C LEU A 429 26.44 11.62 -0.09
N ASN A 430 26.18 10.35 0.20
CA ASN A 430 26.70 9.20 -0.55
C ASN A 430 25.66 8.60 -1.53
N GLY A 431 24.50 9.23 -1.72
CA GLY A 431 23.50 8.81 -2.70
C GLY A 431 22.75 7.51 -2.36
N LEU A 432 22.81 7.05 -1.11
CA LEU A 432 22.28 5.74 -0.69
C LEU A 432 20.78 5.79 -0.32
N GLU A 433 20.15 6.96 -0.31
CA GLU A 433 18.75 7.17 0.14
C GLU A 433 17.71 6.36 -0.65
N ARG A 434 17.96 6.07 -1.92
CA ARG A 434 17.05 5.28 -2.77
C ARG A 434 17.36 3.80 -2.74
N GLU A 435 18.56 3.42 -2.30
CA GLU A 435 19.00 2.03 -2.21
C GLU A 435 18.58 1.39 -0.89
N ILE A 436 18.62 2.15 0.19
CA ILE A 436 18.27 1.68 1.54
C ILE A 436 16.81 2.01 1.83
N TRP A 437 16.02 1.00 2.18
CA TRP A 437 14.58 1.15 2.40
C TRP A 437 14.25 1.89 3.70
N GLN A 438 14.95 1.55 4.79
CA GLN A 438 14.83 2.23 6.08
C GLN A 438 16.17 2.15 6.82
N TYR A 439 16.54 3.24 7.50
CA TYR A 439 17.76 3.35 8.27
C TYR A 439 17.63 4.37 9.40
N PHE A 440 18.17 4.03 10.57
CA PHE A 440 18.03 4.84 11.78
C PHE A 440 19.07 4.47 12.83
N THR A 441 19.22 5.33 13.83
CA THR A 441 19.95 5.00 15.05
C THR A 441 19.00 4.52 16.16
N VAL A 442 19.51 3.64 17.01
CA VAL A 442 18.83 3.07 18.17
C VAL A 442 19.77 3.16 19.37
N LEU A 443 19.24 3.48 20.55
CA LEU A 443 19.96 3.52 21.81
C LEU A 443 19.64 2.28 22.66
N PRO A 444 20.53 1.27 22.72
CA PRO A 444 20.26 0.01 23.43
C PRO A 444 20.39 0.10 24.96
N ASP A 445 20.65 1.29 25.50
CA ASP A 445 20.93 1.54 26.92
C ASP A 445 22.16 0.79 27.47
N ILE A 446 23.13 0.47 26.60
CA ILE A 446 24.41 -0.15 26.98
C ILE A 446 25.46 0.93 27.14
N ARG A 447 26.16 0.92 28.28
CA ARG A 447 27.32 1.80 28.52
C ARG A 447 28.64 1.07 28.30
N SER A 448 29.61 1.78 27.75
CA SER A 448 30.92 1.25 27.42
C SER A 448 32.03 2.15 27.92
N VAL A 449 33.19 1.55 28.24
CA VAL A 449 34.43 2.30 28.42
C VAL A 449 34.94 2.81 27.08
N GLY A 450 35.50 4.02 27.09
CA GLY A 450 36.16 4.65 25.95
C GLY A 450 37.33 5.52 26.40
N VAL A 451 38.10 6.00 25.44
CA VAL A 451 39.14 7.01 25.65
C VAL A 451 38.88 8.13 24.65
N MET A 452 38.51 9.31 25.14
CA MET A 452 38.22 10.49 24.33
C MET A 452 38.99 11.67 24.90
N GLY A 453 39.80 12.34 24.07
CA GLY A 453 40.63 13.49 24.51
C GLY A 453 41.58 13.15 25.67
N ASP A 454 42.27 12.02 25.60
CA ASP A 454 43.17 11.47 26.63
C ASP A 454 42.53 11.17 28.01
N ALA A 455 41.21 11.29 28.13
CA ALA A 455 40.45 10.96 29.34
C ALA A 455 39.63 9.67 29.15
N ARG A 456 39.48 8.90 30.23
CA ARG A 456 38.62 7.72 30.26
C ARG A 456 37.15 8.16 30.31
N THR A 457 36.33 7.61 29.45
CA THR A 457 34.88 7.86 29.40
C THR A 457 34.07 6.61 29.71
N TYR A 458 32.83 6.80 30.15
CA TYR A 458 31.85 5.73 30.36
C TYR A 458 30.47 6.18 29.86
N ASP A 459 30.31 6.08 28.55
CA ASP A 459 29.22 6.67 27.77
C ASP A 459 28.42 5.60 27.03
N TYR A 460 27.36 6.00 26.34
CA TYR A 460 26.47 5.08 25.65
C TYR A 460 27.08 4.50 24.36
N THR A 461 26.62 3.29 24.04
CA THR A 461 26.75 2.69 22.72
C THR A 461 25.49 3.00 21.91
N ILE A 462 25.65 3.47 20.67
CA ILE A 462 24.54 3.62 19.72
C ILE A 462 24.59 2.51 18.67
N GLY A 463 23.44 1.96 18.31
CA GLY A 463 23.28 1.05 17.19
C GLY A 463 22.84 1.78 15.94
N ILE A 464 23.39 1.38 14.79
CA ILE A 464 22.91 1.74 13.46
C ILE A 464 22.13 0.54 12.92
N ARG A 465 20.92 0.78 12.44
CA ARG A 465 20.09 -0.18 11.72
C ARG A 465 19.85 0.35 10.33
N ALA A 466 20.08 -0.48 9.31
CA ALA A 466 19.72 -0.16 7.93
C ALA A 466 19.33 -1.44 7.19
N VAL A 467 18.24 -1.39 6.43
CA VAL A 467 17.68 -2.57 5.74
C VAL A 467 17.26 -2.26 4.31
N THR A 468 17.32 -3.28 3.45
CA THR A 468 16.71 -3.29 2.12
C THR A 468 15.47 -4.19 2.16
N SER A 469 14.37 -3.71 1.58
CA SER A 469 13.10 -4.43 1.53
C SER A 469 12.23 -3.89 0.40
N ILE A 470 11.24 -4.69 0.00
CA ILE A 470 10.19 -4.30 -0.96
C ILE A 470 8.94 -3.82 -0.18
N ASP A 471 8.54 -4.56 0.86
CA ASP A 471 7.25 -4.39 1.56
C ASP A 471 7.37 -4.40 3.10
N GLY A 472 8.57 -4.56 3.65
CA GLY A 472 8.82 -4.65 5.09
C GLY A 472 8.45 -6.00 5.73
N MET A 473 7.88 -6.96 4.99
CA MET A 473 7.55 -8.29 5.52
C MET A 473 8.81 -9.16 5.69
N THR A 474 9.70 -9.11 4.69
CA THR A 474 11.05 -9.65 4.76
C THR A 474 12.05 -8.55 4.43
N SER A 475 13.21 -8.57 5.08
CA SER A 475 14.25 -7.58 4.80
C SER A 475 15.63 -8.15 5.06
N ASP A 476 16.60 -7.66 4.31
CA ASP A 476 18.00 -7.95 4.56
C ASP A 476 18.73 -6.71 5.08
N TRP A 477 19.82 -6.87 5.81
CA TRP A 477 20.59 -5.72 6.29
C TRP A 477 21.30 -5.04 5.10
N ALA A 478 21.41 -3.71 5.12
CA ALA A 478 21.99 -2.96 4.02
C ALA A 478 23.53 -3.07 4.01
N ARG A 479 24.15 -3.25 2.85
CA ARG A 479 25.63 -3.34 2.76
C ARG A 479 26.19 -1.93 2.54
N ILE A 480 26.04 -1.07 3.55
CA ILE A 480 26.60 0.27 3.52
C ILE A 480 28.13 0.14 3.35
N PRO A 481 28.76 0.88 2.41
CA PRO A 481 30.20 0.81 2.23
C PRO A 481 30.96 1.13 3.54
N TRP A 482 32.04 0.40 3.79
CA TRP A 482 32.76 0.46 5.07
C TRP A 482 33.31 1.85 5.36
N GLU A 483 33.74 2.56 4.33
CA GLU A 483 34.21 3.95 4.40
C GLU A 483 33.10 4.93 4.83
N VAL A 484 31.85 4.68 4.41
CA VAL A 484 30.70 5.48 4.82
C VAL A 484 30.34 5.18 6.28
N LEU A 485 30.37 3.90 6.67
CA LEU A 485 30.17 3.49 8.07
C LEU A 485 31.25 4.06 9.00
N GLU A 486 32.51 4.06 8.59
CA GLU A 486 33.62 4.65 9.33
C GLU A 486 33.41 6.16 9.54
N LYS A 487 33.00 6.88 8.49
CA LYS A 487 32.69 8.31 8.56
C LYS A 487 31.53 8.59 9.49
N ILE A 488 30.42 7.85 9.38
CA ILE A 488 29.27 7.95 10.28
C ILE A 488 29.71 7.73 11.73
N SER A 489 30.45 6.64 11.99
CA SER A 489 30.93 6.29 13.33
C SER A 489 31.79 7.41 13.93
N THR A 490 32.74 7.92 13.14
CA THR A 490 33.64 9.00 13.55
C THR A 490 32.87 10.28 13.88
N ARG A 491 31.92 10.68 13.02
CA ARG A 491 31.10 11.87 13.25
C ARG A 491 30.23 11.73 14.48
N ILE A 492 29.54 10.60 14.64
CA ILE A 492 28.70 10.34 15.81
C ILE A 492 29.49 10.46 17.12
N VAL A 493 30.67 9.83 17.23
CA VAL A 493 31.49 9.88 18.45
C VAL A 493 32.05 11.28 18.73
N ASN A 494 32.37 12.06 17.69
CA ASN A 494 32.96 13.39 17.86
C ASN A 494 31.93 14.50 18.06
N GLU A 495 30.75 14.39 17.47
CA GLU A 495 29.74 15.46 17.41
C GLU A 495 28.61 15.25 18.43
N VAL A 496 28.29 14.01 18.80
CA VAL A 496 27.19 13.70 19.72
C VAL A 496 27.72 13.44 21.12
N SER A 497 27.28 14.25 22.09
CA SER A 497 27.67 14.05 23.50
C SER A 497 27.19 12.70 24.01
N GLN A 498 27.98 12.10 24.91
CA GLN A 498 27.65 10.85 25.62
C GLN A 498 27.53 9.61 24.73
N ILE A 499 28.15 9.62 23.54
CA ILE A 499 28.39 8.41 22.75
C ILE A 499 29.90 8.17 22.65
N ASN A 500 30.34 6.95 22.91
CA ASN A 500 31.75 6.55 22.71
C ASN A 500 31.92 5.26 21.91
N ARG A 501 30.82 4.68 21.44
CA ARG A 501 30.82 3.44 20.68
C ARG A 501 29.63 3.39 19.73
N VAL A 502 29.89 2.89 18.53
CA VAL A 502 28.90 2.69 17.48
C VAL A 502 28.94 1.22 17.05
N VAL A 503 27.79 0.61 16.87
CA VAL A 503 27.65 -0.77 16.35
C VAL A 503 26.69 -0.78 15.16
N TYR A 504 26.80 -1.79 14.29
CA TYR A 504 25.94 -1.95 13.13
C TYR A 504 25.19 -3.28 13.17
N ASP A 505 23.87 -3.25 12.97
CA ASP A 505 23.03 -4.44 12.95
C ASP A 505 23.10 -5.18 11.61
N ILE A 506 23.68 -6.37 11.63
CA ILE A 506 23.82 -7.27 10.48
C ILE A 506 22.82 -8.43 10.50
N THR A 507 21.70 -8.29 11.22
CA THR A 507 20.67 -9.33 11.37
C THR A 507 19.51 -9.11 10.39
N SER A 508 19.22 -10.08 9.53
CA SER A 508 18.09 -10.02 8.59
C SER A 508 16.74 -10.27 9.29
N LYS A 509 15.63 -9.95 8.60
CA LYS A 509 14.26 -10.32 8.98
C LYS A 509 13.75 -11.38 8.01
N PRO A 510 13.51 -12.63 8.46
CA PRO A 510 13.80 -13.22 9.78
C PRO A 510 15.30 -13.48 10.04
N PRO A 511 15.77 -13.72 11.29
CA PRO A 511 14.99 -13.99 12.51
C PRO A 511 14.62 -12.77 13.35
N ALA A 512 15.19 -11.59 13.10
CA ALA A 512 14.91 -10.38 13.86
C ALA A 512 13.76 -9.56 13.25
N THR A 513 13.33 -8.52 13.95
CA THR A 513 12.50 -7.43 13.40
C THR A 513 13.38 -6.30 12.82
N ILE A 514 12.75 -5.30 12.19
CA ILE A 514 13.49 -4.12 11.72
C ILE A 514 13.82 -3.21 12.92
N GLU A 515 12.83 -2.87 13.75
CA GLU A 515 12.96 -2.09 14.98
C GLU A 515 13.43 -2.96 16.18
N TRP A 516 13.95 -2.34 17.25
CA TRP A 516 14.82 -2.95 18.30
C TRP A 516 14.26 -2.89 19.75
N GLU A 517 12.98 -2.56 19.89
CA GLU A 517 12.30 -1.99 21.08
C GLU A 517 12.52 -2.63 22.46
#